data_AF-A0A9P4XV73-F1
#
_entry.id   AF-A0A9P4XV73-F1
#
_cell.length_a   1.000
_cell.length_b   1.000
_cell.length_c   1.000
_cell.angle_alpha   90.00
_cell.angle_beta   90.00
_cell.angle_gamma   90.00
#
_symmetry.space_group_name_H-M   'P 1'
#
loop_
_entity.id
_entity.type
_entity.pdbx_description
1 polymer ?
#
loop_
_entity_poly.entity_id
_entity_poly.type
_entity_poly.pdbx_seq_one_letter_code
_entity_poly.pdbx_strand_id
1 'polypeptide(L)'
;MPSLAGSKRLAETPIASPSKAAATAKRSRLQYDYYDDEDDAGSSQEEEEEEWDYNDLDSSSDMSLDCEDEDLCIERFAIQPRRLSTPFDSSEDDDDDDVDPWEHITHEARRHRNEQAFRINRDTQPPSLPTTTHCRCGPTHPERKDCTNCTCSKQDHICQPATCGCHGTSTTCHNPFNKIDTAAIFGPEPLVLPHACFMSWALKQERSPAEQLATTTTRRSLFDLALQDAGSIEEFHDDWDAEPYLAWRARWDALPEDEQDAPCGVALQQELNRLAFAAQRTPGTSLFYSFCTRVRWASRDFTWHCRACGECRDQRQWHCENCNQCAYGRTLPCQTCAASRPDHRVL
;
A
#
# COMPACT_ATOMS: atom_id res chain seq x y z
N MET A 1 50.82 42.49 -29.29
CA MET A 1 50.69 41.12 -29.84
C MET A 1 51.52 40.17 -28.98
N PRO A 2 50.96 39.55 -27.93
CA PRO A 2 51.71 38.60 -27.11
C PRO A 2 51.44 37.14 -27.52
N SER A 3 52.54 36.49 -27.85
CA SER A 3 52.90 35.06 -27.83
C SER A 3 51.89 34.06 -27.25
N LEU A 4 51.48 33.09 -28.08
CA LEU A 4 50.82 31.84 -27.67
C LEU A 4 51.88 30.76 -27.42
N ALA A 5 52.03 30.34 -26.18
CA ALA A 5 52.86 29.21 -25.78
C ALA A 5 52.08 27.89 -25.93
N GLY A 6 52.64 26.97 -26.70
CA GLY A 6 52.07 25.65 -26.99
C GLY A 6 52.19 24.67 -25.83
N SER A 7 51.09 23.95 -25.57
CA SER A 7 51.03 22.82 -24.65
C SER A 7 51.14 21.52 -25.44
N LYS A 8 52.30 20.86 -25.38
CA LYS A 8 52.52 19.50 -25.90
C LYS A 8 51.84 18.50 -24.95
N ARG A 9 50.89 17.71 -25.46
CA ARG A 9 50.37 16.51 -24.78
C ARG A 9 51.21 15.30 -25.19
N LEU A 10 51.71 14.57 -24.19
CA LEU A 10 52.45 13.32 -24.33
C LEU A 10 51.50 12.15 -24.50
N ALA A 11 52.02 11.12 -25.18
CA ALA A 11 51.35 9.91 -25.62
C ALA A 11 51.05 8.91 -24.50
N GLU A 12 49.88 8.28 -24.65
CA GLU A 12 49.57 6.86 -24.52
C GLU A 12 50.25 6.02 -23.41
N THR A 13 49.40 5.48 -22.52
CA THR A 13 49.67 4.25 -21.77
C THR A 13 48.47 3.32 -21.95
N PRO A 14 48.62 2.10 -22.49
CA PRO A 14 47.53 1.14 -22.59
C PRO A 14 47.28 0.48 -21.22
N ILE A 15 46.06 0.63 -20.71
CA ILE A 15 45.58 -0.07 -19.51
C ILE A 15 45.16 -1.49 -19.95
N ALA A 16 45.88 -2.49 -19.45
CA ALA A 16 45.52 -3.89 -19.61
C ALA A 16 44.28 -4.22 -18.76
N SER A 17 43.22 -4.70 -19.42
CA SER A 17 42.00 -5.20 -18.79
C SER A 17 42.27 -6.51 -18.04
N PRO A 18 41.86 -6.65 -16.76
CA PRO A 18 41.85 -7.95 -16.11
C PRO A 18 40.65 -8.78 -16.60
N SER A 19 40.96 -9.94 -17.18
CA SER A 19 40.00 -10.98 -17.55
C SER A 19 39.32 -11.52 -16.29
N LYS A 20 38.01 -11.31 -16.20
CA LYS A 20 37.15 -11.82 -15.13
C LYS A 20 36.90 -13.31 -15.37
N ALA A 21 37.32 -14.15 -14.43
CA ALA A 21 37.02 -15.57 -14.42
C ALA A 21 35.51 -15.81 -14.24
N ALA A 22 34.93 -16.65 -15.10
CA ALA A 22 33.55 -17.08 -15.03
C ALA A 22 33.35 -18.02 -13.82
N ALA A 23 32.61 -17.55 -12.81
CA ALA A 23 32.14 -18.39 -11.71
C ALA A 23 30.87 -19.12 -12.16
N THR A 24 31.02 -20.41 -12.44
CA THR A 24 29.91 -21.34 -12.74
C THR A 24 29.13 -21.63 -11.46
N ALA A 25 28.04 -20.89 -11.22
CA ALA A 25 27.10 -21.19 -10.14
C ALA A 25 26.27 -22.44 -10.52
N LYS A 26 26.50 -23.54 -9.81
CA LYS A 26 25.67 -24.74 -9.87
C LYS A 26 24.29 -24.42 -9.30
N ARG A 27 23.27 -24.38 -10.17
CA ARG A 27 21.85 -24.34 -9.80
C ARG A 27 21.47 -25.73 -9.27
N SER A 28 21.27 -25.85 -7.96
CA SER A 28 20.59 -27.00 -7.36
C SER A 28 19.11 -26.93 -7.72
N ARG A 29 18.68 -27.83 -8.60
CA ARG A 29 17.29 -28.02 -9.01
C ARG A 29 16.59 -28.78 -7.87
N LEU A 30 15.78 -28.10 -7.08
CA LEU A 30 14.81 -28.76 -6.20
C LEU A 30 13.69 -29.28 -7.10
N GLN A 31 13.65 -30.60 -7.23
CA GLN A 31 12.62 -31.36 -7.92
C GLN A 31 11.50 -31.58 -6.88
N TYR A 32 10.38 -30.90 -7.06
CA TYR A 32 9.15 -31.19 -6.31
C TYR A 32 8.47 -32.36 -7.02
N ASP A 33 8.42 -33.51 -6.35
CA ASP A 33 7.57 -34.62 -6.75
C ASP A 33 6.12 -34.19 -6.50
N TYR A 34 5.39 -33.98 -7.59
CA TYR A 34 3.93 -33.83 -7.58
C TYR A 34 3.36 -35.22 -7.29
N TYR A 35 2.57 -35.34 -6.23
CA TYR A 35 1.71 -36.49 -6.03
C TYR A 35 0.59 -36.42 -7.07
N ASP A 36 0.56 -37.44 -7.92
CA ASP A 36 -0.51 -37.76 -8.86
C ASP A 36 -1.62 -38.42 -8.02
N ASP A 37 -2.59 -37.63 -7.59
CA ASP A 37 -3.85 -38.16 -7.05
C ASP A 37 -4.78 -38.41 -8.25
N GLU A 38 -4.52 -39.50 -8.97
CA GLU A 38 -5.55 -40.18 -9.75
C GLU A 38 -6.43 -40.96 -8.77
N ASP A 39 -7.73 -40.69 -8.81
CA ASP A 39 -8.87 -41.56 -8.48
C ASP A 39 -9.92 -40.80 -7.66
N ASP A 40 -10.90 -40.20 -8.35
CA ASP A 40 -12.29 -40.50 -8.01
C ASP A 40 -13.22 -40.18 -9.18
N ALA A 41 -13.50 -41.24 -9.94
CA ALA A 41 -14.57 -41.29 -10.90
C ALA A 41 -15.89 -41.58 -10.16
N GLY A 42 -16.89 -40.73 -10.38
CA GLY A 42 -18.28 -41.12 -10.24
C GLY A 42 -19.12 -40.21 -9.35
N SER A 43 -19.88 -39.31 -9.98
CA SER A 43 -21.33 -39.37 -9.89
C SER A 43 -21.96 -38.42 -10.90
N SER A 44 -22.56 -39.03 -11.92
CA SER A 44 -23.60 -38.47 -12.78
C SER A 44 -24.85 -38.17 -11.96
N GLN A 45 -25.36 -36.93 -11.98
CA GLN A 45 -26.78 -36.69 -11.72
C GLN A 45 -27.25 -35.33 -12.31
N GLU A 46 -28.14 -35.46 -13.31
CA GLU A 46 -29.34 -34.65 -13.62
C GLU A 46 -29.16 -33.11 -13.64
N GLU A 47 -29.06 -32.44 -14.79
CA GLU A 47 -30.18 -32.03 -15.68
C GLU A 47 -31.38 -31.41 -14.92
N GLU A 48 -31.29 -30.12 -14.61
CA GLU A 48 -32.45 -29.23 -14.52
C GLU A 48 -32.18 -27.96 -15.34
N GLU A 49 -32.76 -27.93 -16.55
CA GLU A 49 -32.83 -26.76 -17.41
C GLU A 49 -33.93 -25.83 -16.88
N GLU A 50 -33.57 -24.81 -16.09
CA GLU A 50 -34.48 -23.71 -15.78
C GLU A 50 -34.56 -22.76 -16.99
N GLU A 51 -35.62 -22.96 -17.76
CA GLU A 51 -36.10 -22.11 -18.84
C GLU A 51 -36.67 -20.80 -18.25
N TRP A 52 -35.83 -19.77 -18.13
CA TRP A 52 -36.28 -18.44 -17.73
C TRP A 52 -36.94 -17.71 -18.92
N ASP A 53 -38.27 -17.65 -18.90
CA ASP A 53 -39.13 -16.89 -19.82
C ASP A 53 -38.87 -15.38 -19.66
N TYR A 54 -38.09 -14.80 -20.58
CA TYR A 54 -37.90 -13.36 -20.73
C TYR A 54 -39.10 -12.75 -21.45
N ASN A 55 -40.20 -12.57 -20.72
CA ASN A 55 -41.30 -11.71 -21.15
C ASN A 55 -41.20 -10.34 -20.51
N ASP A 56 -41.13 -9.34 -21.39
CA ASP A 56 -41.59 -7.95 -21.24
C ASP A 56 -41.16 -7.18 -19.99
N LEU A 57 -40.38 -6.12 -20.20
CA LEU A 57 -40.75 -4.76 -19.75
C LEU A 57 -39.85 -3.73 -20.45
N ASP A 58 -40.28 -3.30 -21.64
CA ASP A 58 -39.91 -2.01 -22.19
C ASP A 58 -40.40 -0.91 -21.23
N SER A 59 -39.47 -0.25 -20.54
CA SER A 59 -39.74 1.01 -19.84
C SER A 59 -38.71 2.05 -20.24
N SER A 60 -38.90 2.58 -21.44
CA SER A 60 -38.26 3.80 -21.91
C SER A 60 -38.78 5.00 -21.11
N SER A 61 -38.06 5.34 -20.04
CA SER A 61 -38.20 6.63 -19.36
C SER A 61 -36.98 7.49 -19.69
N ASP A 62 -37.09 8.19 -20.82
CA ASP A 62 -36.22 9.31 -21.20
C ASP A 62 -36.50 10.47 -20.23
N MET A 63 -35.57 10.70 -19.31
CA MET A 63 -35.53 11.88 -18.45
C MET A 63 -34.19 12.57 -18.66
N SER A 64 -34.13 13.34 -19.73
CA SER A 64 -33.07 14.32 -19.98
C SER A 64 -33.21 15.43 -18.94
N LEU A 65 -32.39 15.37 -17.89
CA LEU A 65 -32.22 16.46 -16.94
C LEU A 65 -30.93 17.21 -17.30
N ASP A 66 -31.11 18.41 -17.82
CA ASP A 66 -30.04 19.38 -18.04
C ASP A 66 -29.42 19.74 -16.68
N CYS A 67 -28.24 19.19 -16.40
CA CYS A 67 -27.50 19.43 -15.15
C CYS A 67 -26.44 20.51 -15.38
N GLU A 68 -26.84 21.78 -15.31
CA GLU A 68 -25.92 22.94 -15.36
C GLU A 68 -25.41 23.37 -13.96
N ASP A 69 -25.46 22.50 -12.93
CA ASP A 69 -25.06 22.83 -11.56
C ASP A 69 -23.89 21.94 -11.08
N GLU A 70 -22.66 22.33 -11.42
CA GLU A 70 -21.42 21.61 -11.03
C GLU A 70 -21.14 21.60 -9.51
N ASP A 71 -21.88 22.36 -8.70
CA ASP A 71 -21.68 22.46 -7.25
C ASP A 71 -22.58 21.52 -6.40
N LEU A 72 -23.51 20.77 -7.01
CA LEU A 72 -24.47 19.92 -6.26
C LEU A 72 -24.14 18.42 -6.20
N CYS A 73 -23.17 17.93 -6.97
CA CYS A 73 -22.84 16.50 -6.97
C CYS A 73 -22.21 16.01 -5.66
N ILE A 74 -21.60 16.90 -4.88
CA ILE A 74 -20.95 16.52 -3.61
C ILE A 74 -21.98 16.31 -2.48
N GLU A 75 -23.13 16.99 -2.51
CA GLU A 75 -24.16 16.83 -1.46
C GLU A 75 -25.14 15.67 -1.71
N ARG A 76 -25.26 15.18 -2.95
CA ARG A 76 -26.26 14.15 -3.30
C ARG A 76 -25.97 12.74 -2.73
N PHE A 77 -24.77 12.50 -2.22
CA PHE A 77 -24.39 11.22 -1.59
C PHE A 77 -24.17 11.32 -0.08
N ALA A 78 -24.58 12.42 0.56
CA ALA A 78 -24.75 12.45 2.02
C ALA A 78 -25.97 11.57 2.39
N ILE A 79 -25.76 10.25 2.40
CA ILE A 79 -26.70 9.28 2.96
C ILE A 79 -26.84 9.64 4.44
N GLN A 80 -27.91 10.34 4.79
CA GLN A 80 -28.35 10.40 6.17
C GLN A 80 -28.54 8.96 6.64
N PRO A 81 -28.05 8.57 7.84
CA PRO A 81 -28.36 7.27 8.39
C PRO A 81 -29.89 7.20 8.53
N ARG A 82 -30.53 6.42 7.65
CA ARG A 82 -31.96 6.11 7.77
C ARG A 82 -32.15 5.48 9.14
N ARG A 83 -32.74 6.24 10.07
CA ARG A 83 -33.42 5.67 11.24
C ARG A 83 -34.58 4.84 10.71
N LEU A 84 -34.36 3.54 10.55
CA LEU A 84 -35.38 2.53 10.39
C LEU A 84 -36.36 2.66 11.56
N SER A 85 -37.50 3.28 11.28
CA SER A 85 -38.66 3.31 12.17
C SER A 85 -39.71 2.45 11.50
N THR A 86 -39.70 1.15 11.77
CA THR A 86 -40.83 0.26 11.50
C THR A 86 -41.42 -0.14 12.85
N PRO A 87 -42.74 0.02 13.06
CA PRO A 87 -43.45 -0.74 14.08
C PRO A 87 -43.82 -2.08 13.44
N PHE A 88 -43.01 -3.10 13.68
CA PHE A 88 -43.38 -4.48 13.37
C PHE A 88 -43.91 -5.10 14.67
N ASP A 89 -45.22 -5.26 14.71
CA ASP A 89 -45.94 -6.03 15.72
C ASP A 89 -45.87 -7.49 15.27
N SER A 90 -44.96 -8.26 15.88
CA SER A 90 -44.84 -9.70 15.70
C SER A 90 -44.96 -10.34 17.07
N SER A 91 -46.16 -10.86 17.31
CA SER A 91 -46.47 -11.86 18.31
C SER A 91 -45.54 -13.06 18.16
N GLU A 92 -44.86 -13.37 19.28
CA GLU A 92 -44.77 -14.70 19.88
C GLU A 92 -44.62 -15.87 18.89
N ASP A 93 -43.38 -16.28 18.67
CA ASP A 93 -42.98 -17.69 18.60
C ASP A 93 -41.52 -17.77 19.09
N ASP A 94 -41.38 -18.04 20.39
CA ASP A 94 -40.13 -18.32 21.10
C ASP A 94 -39.62 -19.70 20.68
N ASP A 95 -38.89 -19.78 19.57
CA ASP A 95 -37.98 -20.88 19.30
C ASP A 95 -36.59 -20.48 19.81
N ASP A 96 -36.30 -20.87 21.06
CA ASP A 96 -34.96 -20.86 21.66
C ASP A 96 -34.04 -21.78 20.84
N ASP A 97 -33.53 -21.29 19.72
CA ASP A 97 -32.39 -21.91 19.04
C ASP A 97 -31.17 -21.79 19.98
N ASP A 98 -30.80 -22.92 20.57
CA ASP A 98 -29.58 -23.15 21.36
C ASP A 98 -28.35 -22.73 20.55
N VAL A 99 -28.02 -21.43 20.56
CA VAL A 99 -26.77 -20.91 20.03
C VAL A 99 -25.65 -21.55 20.83
N ASP A 100 -24.91 -22.43 20.16
CA ASP A 100 -23.88 -23.26 20.77
C ASP A 100 -22.89 -22.37 21.55
N PRO A 101 -22.83 -22.47 22.90
CA PRO A 101 -22.00 -21.60 23.73
C PRO A 101 -20.51 -21.57 23.33
N TRP A 102 -20.06 -22.57 22.56
CA TRP A 102 -18.70 -22.65 22.04
C TRP A 102 -18.36 -21.60 20.97
N GLU A 103 -19.32 -21.13 20.17
CA GLU A 103 -19.03 -20.12 19.13
C GLU A 103 -18.69 -18.75 19.75
N HIS A 104 -19.42 -18.34 20.78
CA HIS A 104 -19.12 -17.11 21.53
C HIS A 104 -17.74 -17.16 22.20
N ILE A 105 -17.34 -18.32 22.72
CA ILE A 105 -16.04 -18.51 23.39
C ILE A 105 -14.89 -18.40 22.39
N THR A 106 -15.03 -18.93 21.16
CA THR A 106 -13.97 -18.85 20.15
C THR A 106 -13.77 -17.43 19.64
N HIS A 107 -14.85 -16.66 19.47
CA HIS A 107 -14.80 -15.27 19.01
C HIS A 107 -14.15 -14.35 20.05
N GLU A 108 -14.54 -14.46 21.33
CA GLU A 108 -13.92 -13.68 22.41
C GLU A 108 -12.46 -14.09 22.67
N ALA A 109 -12.14 -15.38 22.61
CA ALA A 109 -10.76 -15.84 22.75
C ALA A 109 -9.86 -15.35 21.59
N ARG A 110 -10.40 -15.24 20.36
CA ARG A 110 -9.70 -14.67 19.20
C ARG A 110 -9.48 -13.17 19.39
N ARG A 111 -10.50 -12.43 19.86
CA ARG A 111 -10.41 -11.01 20.20
C ARG A 111 -9.37 -10.75 21.29
N HIS A 112 -9.37 -11.52 22.37
CA HIS A 112 -8.40 -11.38 23.47
C HIS A 112 -6.96 -11.71 23.04
N ARG A 113 -6.78 -12.74 22.19
CA ARG A 113 -5.47 -13.12 21.64
C ARG A 113 -4.95 -12.03 20.70
N ASN A 114 -5.82 -11.43 19.89
CA ASN A 114 -5.50 -10.29 19.03
C ASN A 114 -5.15 -9.05 19.86
N GLU A 115 -5.91 -8.73 20.92
CA GLU A 115 -5.63 -7.61 21.83
C GLU A 115 -4.29 -7.78 22.57
N GLN A 116 -3.95 -9.00 22.99
CA GLN A 116 -2.68 -9.28 23.66
C GLN A 116 -1.49 -9.19 22.69
N ALA A 117 -1.66 -9.65 21.44
CA ALA A 117 -0.69 -9.42 20.37
C ALA A 117 -0.50 -7.93 20.08
N PHE A 118 -1.60 -7.16 20.06
CA PHE A 118 -1.63 -5.71 19.83
C PHE A 118 -0.92 -4.91 20.93
N ARG A 119 -1.15 -5.26 22.21
CA ARG A 119 -0.51 -4.58 23.35
C ARG A 119 1.00 -4.75 23.35
N ILE A 120 1.51 -5.93 23.00
CA ILE A 120 2.96 -6.17 22.96
C ILE A 120 3.58 -5.58 21.67
N ASN A 121 2.79 -5.41 20.60
CA ASN A 121 3.25 -4.75 19.37
C ASN A 121 3.36 -3.23 19.50
N ARG A 122 2.77 -2.61 20.53
CA ARG A 122 2.84 -1.17 20.76
C ARG A 122 4.25 -0.69 21.09
N ASP A 123 5.08 -1.56 21.66
CA ASP A 123 6.48 -1.28 21.99
C ASP A 123 7.45 -1.56 20.82
N THR A 124 6.97 -2.27 19.78
CA THR A 124 7.68 -2.45 18.49
C THR A 124 7.03 -1.68 17.33
N GLN A 125 5.96 -0.92 17.62
CA GLN A 125 5.34 -0.04 16.65
C GLN A 125 6.40 0.95 16.20
N PRO A 126 6.56 1.19 14.87
CA PRO A 126 7.44 2.25 14.41
C PRO A 126 7.07 3.53 15.20
N PRO A 127 8.07 4.26 15.74
CA PRO A 127 7.83 5.39 16.63
C PRO A 127 6.75 6.28 16.06
N SER A 128 5.79 6.69 16.90
CA SER A 128 4.70 7.60 16.55
C SER A 128 5.23 8.67 15.60
N LEU A 129 4.62 8.76 14.40
CA LEU A 129 5.08 9.62 13.31
C LEU A 129 5.53 10.97 13.88
N PRO A 130 6.82 11.34 13.77
CA PRO A 130 7.29 12.62 14.26
C PRO A 130 6.48 13.71 13.56
N THR A 131 5.76 14.51 14.35
CA THR A 131 4.73 15.43 13.87
C THR A 131 5.28 16.56 13.00
N THR A 132 6.60 16.75 12.92
CA THR A 132 7.21 17.75 12.04
C THR A 132 8.65 17.37 11.67
N THR A 133 8.83 16.63 10.59
CA THR A 133 10.17 16.37 10.03
C THR A 133 10.62 17.55 9.17
N HIS A 134 11.60 18.30 9.65
CA HIS A 134 12.22 19.38 8.90
C HIS A 134 13.67 19.00 8.53
N CYS A 135 14.04 19.17 7.26
CA CYS A 135 15.43 19.02 6.84
C CYS A 135 16.17 20.37 6.87
N ARG A 136 17.48 20.33 7.14
CA ARG A 136 18.39 21.48 7.05
C ARG A 136 19.16 21.52 5.73
N CYS A 137 18.73 20.74 4.74
CA CYS A 137 19.30 20.81 3.39
C CYS A 137 19.00 22.19 2.79
N GLY A 138 19.92 22.78 2.04
CA GLY A 138 19.74 24.12 1.49
C GLY A 138 21.06 24.80 1.15
N PRO A 139 21.03 26.06 0.70
CA PRO A 139 22.21 26.80 0.26
C PRO A 139 23.26 27.00 1.36
N THR A 140 22.85 26.97 2.64
CA THR A 140 23.75 27.07 3.79
C THR A 140 24.55 25.80 4.07
N HIS A 141 24.17 24.66 3.46
CA HIS A 141 24.82 23.35 3.61
C HIS A 141 25.11 22.74 2.24
N PRO A 142 26.13 23.27 1.52
CA PRO A 142 26.40 22.89 0.14
C PRO A 142 26.80 21.42 -0.05
N GLU A 143 27.26 20.75 1.01
CA GLU A 143 27.54 19.32 1.04
C GLU A 143 26.28 18.43 1.12
N ARG A 144 25.09 19.01 1.32
CA ARG A 144 23.79 18.32 1.45
C ARG A 144 22.74 18.85 0.46
N LYS A 145 23.17 19.31 -0.70
CA LYS A 145 22.34 20.01 -1.70
C LYS A 145 21.16 19.22 -2.22
N ASP A 146 21.21 17.89 -2.20
CA ASP A 146 20.29 17.14 -3.04
C ASP A 146 19.04 16.64 -2.29
N CYS A 147 18.92 16.79 -0.96
CA CYS A 147 17.78 16.23 -0.21
C CYS A 147 17.50 14.72 -0.42
N THR A 148 18.27 14.01 -1.24
CA THR A 148 18.10 12.61 -1.61
C THR A 148 18.26 11.69 -0.41
N ASN A 149 19.11 12.07 0.55
CA ASN A 149 19.35 11.33 1.79
C ASN A 149 19.11 12.20 3.05
N CYS A 150 18.25 13.21 2.94
CA CYS A 150 17.89 14.05 4.08
C CYS A 150 16.93 13.33 5.04
N THR A 151 16.68 13.90 6.22
CA THR A 151 15.75 13.33 7.19
C THR A 151 14.34 13.12 6.61
N CYS A 152 13.84 14.07 5.80
CA CYS A 152 12.54 13.92 5.13
C CYS A 152 12.55 12.73 4.17
N SER A 153 13.55 12.63 3.30
CA SER A 153 13.69 11.50 2.35
C SER A 153 13.85 10.16 3.09
N LYS A 154 14.68 10.08 4.13
CA LYS A 154 14.80 8.86 4.96
C LYS A 154 13.50 8.46 5.65
N GLN A 155 12.60 9.42 5.85
CA GLN A 155 11.33 9.21 6.51
C GLN A 155 10.15 9.07 5.54
N ASP A 156 10.39 9.05 4.23
CA ASP A 156 9.37 9.02 3.18
C ASP A 156 8.44 10.25 3.18
N HIS A 157 8.97 11.40 3.59
CA HIS A 157 8.25 12.67 3.66
C HIS A 157 8.64 13.62 2.54
N ILE A 158 7.65 14.31 2.00
CA ILE A 158 7.82 15.48 1.14
C ILE A 158 8.45 16.60 1.98
N CYS A 159 9.46 17.27 1.43
CA CYS A 159 10.02 18.46 2.06
C CYS A 159 9.00 19.59 2.00
N GLN A 160 8.53 20.04 3.16
CA GLN A 160 7.56 21.12 3.27
C GLN A 160 8.21 22.50 3.01
N PRO A 161 7.58 23.37 2.19
CA PRO A 161 8.14 24.68 1.89
C PRO A 161 8.36 25.61 3.07
N ALA A 162 7.46 25.53 4.07
CA ALA A 162 7.48 26.39 5.24
C ALA A 162 8.54 25.99 6.28
N THR A 163 8.92 24.71 6.35
CA THR A 163 9.71 24.18 7.48
C THR A 163 11.07 23.62 7.06
N CYS A 164 11.23 23.18 5.81
CA CYS A 164 12.50 22.63 5.33
C CYS A 164 13.41 23.72 4.77
N GLY A 165 14.72 23.65 5.04
CA GLY A 165 15.71 24.60 4.52
C GLY A 165 15.86 24.59 2.99
N CYS A 166 15.36 23.55 2.33
CA CYS A 166 15.31 23.43 0.87
C CYS A 166 14.04 24.06 0.27
N HIS A 167 13.17 24.61 1.11
CA HIS A 167 11.91 25.24 0.73
C HIS A 167 10.96 24.37 -0.09
N GLY A 168 11.19 23.05 -0.17
CA GLY A 168 10.32 22.11 -0.87
C GLY A 168 10.13 22.38 -2.37
N THR A 169 10.84 23.36 -2.96
CA THR A 169 10.68 23.74 -4.35
C THR A 169 11.48 22.80 -5.24
N SER A 170 10.92 22.41 -6.39
CA SER A 170 11.52 21.44 -7.32
C SER A 170 12.90 21.85 -7.86
N THR A 171 13.21 23.15 -7.87
CA THR A 171 14.48 23.69 -8.39
C THR A 171 15.64 23.57 -7.39
N THR A 172 15.36 23.41 -6.10
CA THR A 172 16.40 23.37 -5.06
C THR A 172 16.33 22.12 -4.18
N CYS A 173 15.18 21.45 -4.14
CA CYS A 173 14.97 20.21 -3.41
C CYS A 173 14.98 19.03 -4.38
N HIS A 174 16.05 18.22 -4.37
CA HIS A 174 16.07 16.95 -5.11
C HIS A 174 15.54 15.76 -4.27
N ASN A 175 14.68 16.03 -3.29
CA ASN A 175 13.93 14.98 -2.63
C ASN A 175 13.03 14.33 -3.70
N PRO A 176 13.20 13.03 -4.01
CA PRO A 176 12.43 12.40 -5.07
C PRO A 176 10.92 12.41 -4.78
N PHE A 177 10.51 12.58 -3.52
CA PHE A 177 9.11 12.66 -3.13
C PHE A 177 8.44 13.98 -3.47
N ASN A 178 9.18 15.08 -3.56
CA ASN A 178 8.65 16.37 -4.00
C ASN A 178 8.25 16.37 -5.50
N LYS A 179 8.61 15.31 -6.22
CA LYS A 179 8.26 15.12 -7.63
C LYS A 179 6.95 14.36 -7.82
N ILE A 180 6.41 13.75 -6.76
CA ILE A 180 5.17 13.00 -6.82
C ILE A 180 4.02 13.97 -6.54
N ASP A 181 3.11 14.12 -7.52
CA ASP A 181 1.89 14.90 -7.31
C ASP A 181 0.90 14.08 -6.48
N THR A 182 1.12 14.10 -5.16
CA THR A 182 0.24 13.41 -4.21
C THR A 182 -1.21 13.89 -4.28
N ALA A 183 -1.45 15.16 -4.64
CA ALA A 183 -2.81 15.68 -4.76
C ALA A 183 -3.53 15.10 -5.99
N ALA A 184 -2.81 14.93 -7.12
CA ALA A 184 -3.37 14.27 -8.29
C ALA A 184 -3.72 12.79 -8.04
N ILE A 185 -2.89 12.08 -7.28
CA ILE A 185 -3.07 10.64 -7.00
C ILE A 185 -4.11 10.37 -5.91
N PHE A 186 -4.07 11.14 -4.82
CA PHE A 186 -4.84 10.89 -3.59
C PHE A 186 -5.99 11.88 -3.37
N GLY A 187 -6.09 12.92 -4.21
CA GLY A 187 -7.05 14.01 -4.03
C GLY A 187 -6.51 15.16 -3.17
N PRO A 188 -7.27 16.26 -3.05
CA PRO A 188 -6.84 17.49 -2.39
C PRO A 188 -6.82 17.40 -0.84
N GLU A 189 -7.11 16.23 -0.27
CA GLU A 189 -7.18 16.06 1.17
C GLU A 189 -5.84 16.38 1.85
N PRO A 190 -5.85 17.12 2.97
CA PRO A 190 -4.62 17.57 3.60
C PRO A 190 -3.82 16.37 4.14
N LEU A 191 -2.54 16.34 3.76
CA LEU A 191 -1.46 15.55 4.38
C LEU A 191 -1.55 14.02 4.22
N VAL A 192 -2.04 13.52 3.08
CA VAL A 192 -1.91 12.09 2.77
C VAL A 192 -0.42 11.73 2.64
N LEU A 193 0.12 11.10 3.67
CA LEU A 193 1.44 10.50 3.64
C LEU A 193 1.33 9.16 2.91
N PRO A 194 2.09 8.90 1.83
CA PRO A 194 2.00 7.62 1.16
C PRO A 194 2.74 6.52 1.95
N HIS A 195 2.30 5.27 1.78
CA HIS A 195 2.85 4.10 2.43
C HIS A 195 4.26 3.79 1.89
N ALA A 196 5.18 3.38 2.78
CA ALA A 196 6.58 3.16 2.41
C ALA A 196 6.78 2.11 1.30
N CYS A 197 5.85 1.14 1.18
CA CYS A 197 5.84 0.17 0.09
C CYS A 197 5.62 0.85 -1.27
N PHE A 198 4.58 1.68 -1.38
CA PHE A 198 4.30 2.49 -2.57
C PHE A 198 5.47 3.41 -2.90
N MET A 199 6.05 4.08 -1.90
CA MET A 199 7.19 4.98 -2.11
C MET A 199 8.40 4.24 -2.66
N SER A 200 8.72 3.06 -2.11
CA SER A 200 9.84 2.24 -2.61
C SER A 200 9.61 1.76 -4.04
N TRP A 201 8.36 1.45 -4.41
CA TRP A 201 8.00 1.09 -5.77
C TRP A 201 8.08 2.29 -6.73
N ALA A 202 7.58 3.46 -6.33
CA ALA A 202 7.59 4.68 -7.12
C ALA A 202 9.01 5.13 -7.45
N LEU A 203 9.93 5.01 -6.48
CA LEU A 203 11.35 5.32 -6.68
C LEU A 203 12.09 4.36 -7.61
N LYS A 204 11.60 3.13 -7.78
CA LYS A 204 12.20 2.10 -8.64
C LYS A 204 11.78 2.22 -10.10
N GLN A 205 10.79 3.03 -10.43
CA GLN A 205 10.36 3.18 -11.82
C GLN A 205 11.47 3.84 -12.66
N GLU A 206 11.82 3.22 -13.79
CA GLU A 206 13.00 3.59 -14.61
C GLU A 206 12.84 4.93 -15.34
N ARG A 207 11.59 5.36 -15.59
CA ARG A 207 11.33 6.73 -16.07
C ARG A 207 11.34 7.67 -14.87
N SER A 208 11.67 8.95 -15.09
CA SER A 208 11.70 9.91 -13.99
C SER A 208 10.34 9.83 -13.25
N PRO A 209 10.32 9.51 -11.94
CA PRO A 209 9.06 9.27 -11.23
C PRO A 209 8.09 10.44 -11.38
N ALA A 210 8.61 11.66 -11.52
CA ALA A 210 7.84 12.88 -11.81
C ALA A 210 7.00 12.79 -13.08
N GLU A 211 7.55 12.26 -14.16
CA GLU A 211 6.95 12.31 -15.49
C GLU A 211 5.93 11.19 -15.71
N GLN A 212 6.09 10.05 -15.03
CA GLN A 212 5.04 9.04 -14.97
C GLN A 212 3.94 9.47 -13.97
N LEU A 213 4.29 9.68 -12.70
CA LEU A 213 3.31 9.88 -11.62
C LEU A 213 2.48 11.18 -11.73
N ALA A 214 2.95 12.19 -12.45
CA ALA A 214 2.18 13.42 -12.66
C ALA A 214 1.10 13.30 -13.76
N THR A 215 1.00 12.17 -14.45
CA THR A 215 0.01 12.00 -15.52
C THR A 215 -1.27 11.38 -15.00
N THR A 216 -2.42 11.81 -15.54
CA THR A 216 -3.72 11.17 -15.35
C THR A 216 -3.67 9.65 -15.59
N THR A 217 -2.81 9.23 -16.52
CA THR A 217 -2.52 7.82 -16.81
C THR A 217 -2.04 7.05 -15.59
N THR A 218 -1.14 7.61 -14.77
CA THR A 218 -0.63 6.90 -13.58
C THR A 218 -1.66 6.81 -12.46
N ARG A 219 -2.50 7.84 -12.26
CA ARG A 219 -3.63 7.75 -11.31
C ARG A 219 -4.55 6.59 -11.68
N ARG A 220 -4.97 6.51 -12.95
CA ARG A 220 -5.85 5.45 -13.45
C ARG A 220 -5.18 4.07 -13.37
N SER A 221 -3.92 3.95 -13.78
CA SER A 221 -3.20 2.66 -13.68
C SER A 221 -3.02 2.17 -12.25
N LEU A 222 -2.78 3.07 -11.28
CA LEU A 222 -2.70 2.70 -9.86
C LEU A 222 -4.06 2.25 -9.32
N PHE A 223 -5.12 2.94 -9.72
CA PHE A 223 -6.49 2.57 -9.40
C PHE A 223 -6.83 1.18 -9.96
N ASP A 224 -6.59 0.95 -11.25
CA ASP A 224 -6.86 -0.33 -11.92
C ASP A 224 -6.10 -1.48 -11.24
N LEU A 225 -4.84 -1.28 -10.86
CA LEU A 225 -4.03 -2.26 -10.13
C LEU A 225 -4.62 -2.62 -8.77
N ALA A 226 -5.06 -1.63 -8.00
CA ALA A 226 -5.67 -1.84 -6.69
C ALA A 226 -7.03 -2.53 -6.82
N LEU A 227 -7.83 -2.13 -7.81
CA LEU A 227 -9.16 -2.66 -8.09
C LEU A 227 -9.11 -4.11 -8.58
N GLN A 228 -8.17 -4.44 -9.49
CA GLN A 228 -8.05 -5.78 -10.06
C GLN A 228 -7.81 -6.86 -8.99
N ASP A 229 -7.07 -6.53 -7.93
CA ASP A 229 -6.77 -7.45 -6.83
C ASP A 229 -7.77 -7.34 -5.68
N ALA A 230 -8.76 -6.45 -5.78
CA ALA A 230 -9.64 -6.14 -4.66
C ALA A 230 -10.55 -7.30 -4.25
N GLY A 231 -10.80 -8.28 -5.15
CA GLY A 231 -11.47 -9.53 -4.79
C GLY A 231 -10.75 -10.31 -3.67
N SER A 232 -9.44 -10.15 -3.52
CA SER A 232 -8.71 -10.73 -2.39
C SER A 232 -9.07 -10.11 -1.04
N ILE A 233 -9.58 -8.87 -1.02
CA ILE A 233 -10.09 -8.24 0.19
C ILE A 233 -11.34 -8.98 0.65
N GLU A 234 -12.25 -9.24 -0.28
CA GLU A 234 -13.54 -9.89 -0.04
C GLU A 234 -13.38 -11.36 0.36
N GLU A 235 -12.38 -12.05 -0.20
CA GLU A 235 -12.13 -13.47 0.08
C GLU A 235 -11.42 -13.71 1.43
N PHE A 236 -10.46 -12.85 1.81
CA PHE A 236 -9.48 -13.20 2.85
C PHE A 236 -9.54 -12.36 4.13
N HIS A 237 -10.37 -11.32 4.19
CA HIS A 237 -10.39 -10.41 5.33
C HIS A 237 -11.73 -10.46 6.06
N ASP A 238 -11.65 -10.64 7.39
CA ASP A 238 -12.81 -10.58 8.29
C ASP A 238 -13.55 -9.23 8.09
N ASP A 239 -14.88 -9.25 8.14
CA ASP A 239 -15.78 -8.14 7.74
C ASP A 239 -15.38 -6.75 8.27
N TRP A 240 -14.81 -6.67 9.47
CA TRP A 240 -14.48 -5.39 10.10
C TRP A 240 -13.28 -4.67 9.49
N ASP A 241 -12.32 -5.40 8.93
CA ASP A 241 -11.14 -4.79 8.29
C ASP A 241 -11.44 -4.31 6.86
N ALA A 242 -12.51 -4.86 6.26
CA ALA A 242 -12.96 -4.56 4.92
C ALA A 242 -14.03 -3.45 4.87
N GLU A 243 -14.64 -3.07 6.00
CA GLU A 243 -15.79 -2.13 6.03
C GLU A 243 -15.55 -0.84 5.21
N PRO A 244 -14.41 -0.14 5.31
CA PRO A 244 -14.20 1.08 4.52
C PRO A 244 -14.06 0.80 3.02
N TYR A 245 -13.51 -0.36 2.64
CA TYR A 245 -13.45 -0.80 1.24
C TYR A 245 -14.84 -1.18 0.73
N LEU A 246 -15.64 -1.93 1.49
CA LEU A 246 -17.00 -2.32 1.10
C LEU A 246 -17.91 -1.10 0.93
N ALA A 247 -17.81 -0.12 1.84
CA ALA A 247 -18.55 1.15 1.73
C ALA A 247 -18.10 2.00 0.52
N TRP A 248 -16.80 1.95 0.18
CA TRP A 248 -16.30 2.53 -1.06
C TRP A 248 -16.81 1.78 -2.29
N ARG A 249 -16.76 0.45 -2.28
CA ARG A 249 -17.16 -0.43 -3.37
C ARG A 249 -18.63 -0.25 -3.74
N ALA A 250 -19.51 -0.18 -2.74
CA ALA A 250 -20.93 0.08 -2.96
C ALA A 250 -21.20 1.42 -3.67
N ARG A 251 -20.43 2.47 -3.35
CA ARG A 251 -20.53 3.77 -4.05
C ARG A 251 -19.97 3.70 -5.47
N TRP A 252 -18.89 2.96 -5.68
CA TRP A 252 -18.30 2.76 -7.00
C TRP A 252 -19.24 1.97 -7.93
N ASP A 253 -19.84 0.89 -7.44
CA ASP A 253 -20.76 0.05 -8.22
C ASP A 253 -22.09 0.73 -8.53
N ALA A 254 -22.50 1.69 -7.69
CA ALA A 254 -23.67 2.53 -7.94
C ALA A 254 -23.41 3.63 -8.99
N LEU A 255 -22.15 3.84 -9.42
CA LEU A 255 -21.79 4.90 -10.35
C LEU A 255 -21.96 4.42 -11.81
N PRO A 256 -22.70 5.14 -12.66
CA PRO A 256 -22.78 4.85 -14.10
C PRO A 256 -21.40 4.82 -14.77
N GLU A 257 -21.22 3.96 -15.77
CA GLU A 257 -19.92 3.79 -16.45
C GLU A 257 -19.42 5.10 -17.10
N ASP A 258 -20.34 5.89 -17.66
CA ASP A 258 -20.05 7.20 -18.26
C ASP A 258 -19.65 8.27 -17.23
N GLU A 259 -20.02 8.08 -15.95
CA GLU A 259 -19.64 8.96 -14.85
C GLU A 259 -18.31 8.56 -14.16
N GLN A 260 -17.73 7.39 -14.46
CA GLN A 260 -16.51 6.91 -13.80
C GLN A 260 -15.28 7.80 -14.07
N ASP A 261 -15.22 8.46 -15.22
CA ASP A 261 -14.18 9.43 -15.58
C ASP A 261 -14.58 10.89 -15.31
N ALA A 262 -15.82 11.12 -14.87
CA ALA A 262 -16.30 12.43 -14.42
C ALA A 262 -15.72 12.78 -13.03
N PRO A 263 -15.85 14.03 -12.54
CA PRO A 263 -15.26 14.45 -11.26
C PRO A 263 -15.63 13.57 -10.06
N CYS A 264 -16.87 13.07 -10.00
CA CYS A 264 -17.34 12.14 -8.97
C CYS A 264 -16.58 10.80 -9.01
N GLY A 265 -16.47 10.18 -10.19
CA GLY A 265 -15.70 8.96 -10.39
C GLY A 265 -14.20 9.17 -10.12
N VAL A 266 -13.64 10.31 -10.55
CA VAL A 266 -12.25 10.68 -10.25
C VAL A 266 -11.99 10.74 -8.75
N ALA A 267 -12.92 11.32 -7.98
CA ALA A 267 -12.81 11.40 -6.52
C ALA A 267 -12.85 10.00 -5.87
N LEU A 268 -13.71 9.10 -6.34
CA LEU A 268 -13.75 7.70 -5.86
C LEU A 268 -12.49 6.93 -6.22
N GLN A 269 -11.92 7.13 -7.41
CA GLN A 269 -10.64 6.52 -7.77
C GLN A 269 -9.50 7.00 -6.84
N GLN A 270 -9.48 8.29 -6.53
CA GLN A 270 -8.52 8.87 -5.57
C GLN A 270 -8.74 8.34 -4.14
N GLU A 271 -9.99 8.06 -3.75
CA GLU A 271 -10.33 7.42 -2.48
C GLU A 271 -9.79 5.99 -2.39
N LEU A 272 -9.96 5.15 -3.43
CA LEU A 272 -9.36 3.82 -3.44
C LEU A 272 -7.83 3.90 -3.37
N ASN A 273 -7.22 4.82 -4.10
CA ASN A 273 -5.77 5.04 -4.04
C ASN A 273 -5.32 5.42 -2.61
N ARG A 274 -6.11 6.21 -1.87
CA ARG A 274 -5.84 6.51 -0.45
C ARG A 274 -5.91 5.24 0.40
N LEU A 275 -6.97 4.45 0.28
CA LEU A 275 -7.14 3.19 1.00
C LEU A 275 -5.96 2.23 0.73
N ALA A 276 -5.58 2.10 -0.53
CA ALA A 276 -4.52 1.21 -1.01
C ALA A 276 -3.12 1.69 -0.61
N PHE A 277 -2.78 2.96 -0.86
CA PHE A 277 -1.39 3.40 -0.86
C PHE A 277 -1.06 4.47 0.18
N ALA A 278 -1.99 4.96 1.00
CA ALA A 278 -1.66 5.88 2.08
C ALA A 278 -1.06 5.17 3.30
N ALA A 279 -0.13 5.83 4.00
CA ALA A 279 0.43 5.39 5.28
C ALA A 279 -0.53 5.65 6.44
N GLN A 280 -1.34 6.71 6.36
CA GLN A 280 -2.32 7.01 7.40
C GLN A 280 -3.29 5.85 7.52
N ARG A 281 -3.51 5.41 8.76
CA ARG A 281 -4.63 4.52 9.06
C ARG A 281 -5.89 5.37 8.90
N THR A 282 -6.63 5.14 7.82
CA THR A 282 -8.05 5.47 7.85
C THR A 282 -8.61 4.70 9.03
N PRO A 283 -9.34 5.35 9.96
CA PRO A 283 -10.00 4.62 11.04
C PRO A 283 -10.77 3.43 10.46
N GLY A 284 -10.52 2.23 10.97
CA GLY A 284 -11.15 1.00 10.49
C GLY A 284 -10.44 0.28 9.33
N THR A 285 -9.38 0.83 8.71
CA THR A 285 -8.60 0.08 7.72
C THR A 285 -7.33 -0.52 8.30
N SER A 286 -7.29 -1.85 8.37
CA SER A 286 -6.04 -2.58 8.59
C SER A 286 -5.32 -2.91 7.28
N LEU A 287 -5.87 -2.56 6.11
CA LEU A 287 -5.35 -3.00 4.81
C LEU A 287 -4.49 -1.94 4.09
N PHE A 288 -3.61 -2.42 3.22
CA PHE A 288 -2.86 -1.62 2.25
C PHE A 288 -2.46 -2.49 1.05
N TYR A 289 -2.17 -1.86 -0.07
CA TYR A 289 -1.69 -2.55 -1.25
C TYR A 289 -0.16 -2.63 -1.27
N SER A 290 0.36 -3.86 -1.37
CA SER A 290 1.78 -4.17 -1.28
C SER A 290 2.38 -4.49 -2.65
N PHE A 291 3.24 -3.61 -3.14
CA PHE A 291 4.06 -3.84 -4.35
C PHE A 291 5.20 -4.84 -4.13
N CYS A 292 5.55 -5.16 -2.88
CA CYS A 292 6.64 -6.09 -2.60
C CYS A 292 6.22 -7.57 -2.69
N THR A 293 4.95 -7.87 -2.44
CA THR A 293 4.45 -9.24 -2.31
C THR A 293 3.49 -9.57 -3.43
N ARG A 294 4.01 -9.93 -4.61
CA ARG A 294 3.18 -10.33 -5.77
C ARG A 294 2.06 -9.33 -6.14
N VAL A 295 2.20 -8.05 -5.74
CA VAL A 295 1.28 -6.97 -6.12
C VAL A 295 -0.14 -7.29 -5.63
N ARG A 296 -0.32 -7.28 -4.29
CA ARG A 296 -1.59 -7.66 -3.65
C ARG A 296 -1.94 -6.87 -2.39
N TRP A 297 -3.20 -6.92 -1.96
CA TRP A 297 -3.64 -6.40 -0.67
C TRP A 297 -3.00 -7.17 0.51
N ALA A 298 -2.59 -6.43 1.53
CA ALA A 298 -1.93 -6.96 2.72
C ALA A 298 -2.43 -6.25 3.97
N SER A 299 -2.50 -6.99 5.08
CA SER A 299 -2.81 -6.38 6.38
C SER A 299 -1.58 -5.71 6.99
N ARG A 300 -1.75 -4.46 7.41
CA ARG A 300 -0.84 -3.63 8.21
C ARG A 300 -0.60 -4.22 9.59
N ASP A 301 -1.51 -5.06 10.10
CA ASP A 301 -1.33 -5.71 11.39
C ASP A 301 -0.38 -6.90 11.27
N PHE A 302 -0.19 -7.49 10.09
CA PHE A 302 0.71 -8.63 9.89
C PHE A 302 1.92 -8.33 9.02
N THR A 303 1.91 -7.20 8.31
CA THR A 303 2.95 -6.81 7.36
C THR A 303 3.41 -5.38 7.59
N TRP A 304 4.72 -5.15 7.56
CA TRP A 304 5.32 -3.81 7.56
C TRP A 304 6.36 -3.70 6.46
N HIS A 305 6.60 -2.49 5.96
CA HIS A 305 7.63 -2.27 4.94
C HIS A 305 8.95 -1.88 5.58
N CYS A 306 9.98 -2.72 5.44
CA CYS A 306 11.31 -2.40 5.91
C CYS A 306 11.97 -1.38 4.97
N ARG A 307 12.06 -0.13 5.41
CA ARG A 307 12.65 0.97 4.63
C ARG A 307 14.11 0.74 4.27
N ALA A 308 14.88 0.14 5.17
CA ALA A 308 16.31 -0.14 4.94
C ALA A 308 16.52 -1.25 3.90
N CYS A 309 15.65 -2.27 3.88
CA CYS A 309 15.72 -3.35 2.89
C CYS A 309 14.92 -3.06 1.61
N GLY A 310 13.96 -2.14 1.64
CA GLY A 310 13.06 -1.84 0.53
C GLY A 310 12.06 -2.95 0.21
N GLU A 311 11.67 -3.75 1.23
CA GLU A 311 10.79 -4.92 1.09
C GLU A 311 9.77 -5.02 2.25
N CYS A 312 8.55 -5.47 1.95
CA CYS A 312 7.57 -5.87 2.95
C CYS A 312 8.04 -7.11 3.73
N ARG A 313 7.84 -7.08 5.04
CA ARG A 313 8.22 -8.11 6.01
C ARG A 313 7.05 -8.43 6.92
N ASP A 314 7.08 -9.62 7.49
CA ASP A 314 6.17 -10.01 8.57
C ASP A 314 6.39 -9.10 9.79
N GLN A 315 5.30 -8.73 10.48
CA GLN A 315 5.32 -7.89 11.70
C GLN A 315 6.22 -8.41 12.83
N ARG A 316 6.53 -9.71 12.84
CA ARG A 316 7.43 -10.35 13.82
C ARG A 316 8.90 -10.17 13.45
N GLN A 317 9.18 -9.57 12.30
CA GLN A 317 10.53 -9.22 11.86
C GLN A 317 10.85 -7.78 12.21
N TRP A 318 12.13 -7.49 12.40
CA TRP A 318 12.66 -6.14 12.63
C TRP A 318 14.00 -5.98 11.91
N HIS A 319 14.39 -4.75 11.58
CA HIS A 319 15.67 -4.48 10.91
C HIS A 319 16.81 -4.39 11.93
N CYS A 320 17.81 -5.25 11.82
CA CYS A 320 19.01 -5.16 12.63
C CYS A 320 20.01 -4.20 11.99
N GLU A 321 20.25 -3.05 12.61
CA GLU A 321 21.19 -2.04 12.11
C GLU A 321 22.63 -2.56 12.01
N ASN A 322 23.09 -3.36 12.98
CA ASN A 322 24.45 -3.90 12.99
C ASN A 322 24.70 -4.91 11.86
N CYS A 323 23.72 -5.77 11.58
CA CYS A 323 23.84 -6.77 10.51
C CYS A 323 23.32 -6.25 9.16
N ASN A 324 22.69 -5.08 9.16
CA ASN A 324 21.99 -4.49 8.02
C ASN A 324 21.03 -5.47 7.31
N GLN A 325 20.29 -6.26 8.09
CA GLN A 325 19.35 -7.25 7.59
C GLN A 325 18.12 -7.37 8.50
N CYS A 326 16.98 -7.74 7.94
CA CYS A 326 15.80 -8.08 8.72
C CYS A 326 16.02 -9.41 9.46
N ALA A 327 15.67 -9.45 10.74
CA ALA A 327 15.73 -10.63 11.59
C ALA A 327 14.33 -10.98 12.09
N TYR A 328 14.04 -12.27 12.24
CA TYR A 328 12.78 -12.75 12.79
C TYR A 328 12.83 -12.88 14.32
N GLY A 329 11.72 -12.59 14.98
CA GLY A 329 11.54 -12.75 16.42
C GLY A 329 11.86 -11.48 17.21
N ARG A 330 11.49 -11.47 18.50
CA ARG A 330 11.60 -10.28 19.37
C ARG A 330 12.91 -10.18 20.16
N THR A 331 13.86 -11.08 19.93
CA THR A 331 15.09 -11.11 20.71
C THR A 331 16.10 -10.09 20.18
N LEU A 332 16.40 -9.09 21.01
CA LEU A 332 17.59 -8.26 20.88
C LEU A 332 18.70 -8.86 21.74
N PRO A 333 19.91 -9.09 21.22
CA PRO A 333 20.35 -8.87 19.84
C PRO A 333 19.85 -9.94 18.85
N CYS A 334 19.93 -9.68 17.54
CA CYS A 334 19.62 -10.70 16.52
C CYS A 334 20.57 -11.91 16.66
N GLN A 335 20.19 -13.07 16.12
CA GLN A 335 20.97 -14.32 16.25
C GLN A 335 22.44 -14.16 15.84
N THR A 336 22.72 -13.43 14.75
CA THR A 336 24.08 -13.16 14.28
C THR A 336 24.88 -12.30 15.27
N CYS A 337 24.26 -11.25 15.82
CA CYS A 337 24.90 -10.41 16.84
C CYS A 337 25.03 -11.10 18.20
N ALA A 338 24.13 -12.03 18.53
CA ALA A 338 24.26 -12.86 19.72
C ALA A 338 25.47 -13.79 19.62
N ALA A 339 25.66 -14.43 18.46
CA ALA A 339 26.76 -15.35 18.20
C ALA A 339 28.14 -14.65 18.12
N SER A 340 28.18 -13.38 17.73
CA SER A 340 29.43 -12.62 17.61
C SER A 340 29.89 -11.97 18.92
N ARG A 341 29.10 -12.03 20.00
CA ARG A 341 29.56 -11.60 21.32
C ARG A 341 30.53 -12.65 21.86
N PRO A 342 31.82 -12.34 22.07
CA PRO A 342 32.72 -13.25 22.77
C PRO A 342 32.09 -13.56 24.13
N ASP A 343 32.01 -14.84 24.45
CA ASP A 343 31.31 -15.34 25.62
C ASP A 343 31.90 -14.66 26.88
N HIS A 344 31.17 -13.69 27.44
CA HIS A 344 31.56 -13.02 28.68
C HIS A 344 31.40 -13.94 29.91
N ARG A 345 31.08 -15.23 29.70
CA ARG A 345 31.17 -16.27 30.74
C ARG A 345 32.60 -16.81 30.87
N VAL A 346 33.51 -15.94 31.30
CA VAL A 346 34.71 -16.38 32.03
C VAL A 346 34.88 -15.43 33.20
N LEU A 347 34.19 -15.70 34.31
CA LEU A 347 34.59 -15.31 35.67
C LEU A 347 34.04 -16.33 36.66
#